data_AF-A0A2W6X807-F1
#
_entry.id   AF-A0A2W6X807-F1
#
_cell.length_a   1.000
_cell.length_b   1.000
_cell.length_c   1.000
_cell.angle_alpha   90.00
_cell.angle_beta   90.00
_cell.angle_gamma   90.00
#
_symmetry.space_group_name_H-M   'P 1'
#
loop_
_entity.id
_entity.type
_entity.pdbx_description
1 polymer ?
#
loop_
_entity_poly.entity_id
_entity_poly.type
_entity_poly.pdbx_seq_one_letter_code
_entity_poly.pdbx_strand_id
1 'polypeptide(L)'
;MMHQAISASTSTAHVTMVPLKAAVNSMAGNTDFIMLNSNGIPLQEAMSVFSAGASRISWLDQQARKVRSLQHDWDGYGADPIDANVLEFVLGILRNALPRDSVPGNLVPGADGSVQAEWHLRNVSLGLLVEEDKTVSAWSYNPTMAVETEKFGMEAISYFMSLAKTALANV
;
A
#
# COMPACT_ATOMS: atom_id res chain seq x y z
N MET A 1 17.54 -25.65 32.66
CA MET A 1 16.49 -26.24 31.82
C MET A 1 15.16 -25.59 32.20
N MET A 2 14.62 -24.74 31.33
CA MET A 2 13.19 -24.38 31.32
C MET A 2 12.89 -23.82 29.92
N HIS A 3 12.27 -24.65 29.09
CA HIS A 3 11.65 -24.25 27.84
C HIS A 3 10.32 -23.55 28.17
N GLN A 4 10.10 -22.34 27.67
CA GLN A 4 8.75 -21.79 27.52
C GLN A 4 8.36 -21.83 26.05
N ALA A 5 7.26 -22.55 25.77
CA ALA A 5 6.65 -22.64 24.46
C ALA A 5 5.76 -21.41 24.21
N ILE A 6 5.95 -20.76 23.05
CA ILE A 6 5.06 -19.70 22.56
C ILE A 6 3.95 -20.39 21.75
N SER A 7 2.71 -20.22 22.21
CA SER A 7 1.50 -20.67 21.49
C SER A 7 1.15 -19.64 20.41
N ALA A 8 1.10 -20.07 19.15
CA ALA A 8 0.59 -19.28 18.04
C ALA A 8 -0.95 -19.33 18.03
N SER A 9 -1.60 -18.19 18.26
CA SER A 9 -3.03 -18.01 18.02
C SER A 9 -3.25 -17.80 16.53
N THR A 10 -3.79 -18.81 15.85
CA THR A 10 -4.25 -18.72 14.46
C THR A 10 -5.61 -18.04 14.44
N SER A 11 -5.64 -16.75 14.11
CA SER A 11 -6.88 -16.02 13.82
C SER A 11 -7.48 -16.58 12.53
N THR A 12 -8.52 -17.39 12.66
CA THR A 12 -9.24 -17.97 11.53
C THR A 12 -10.22 -16.92 11.02
N ALA A 13 -9.96 -16.33 9.85
CA ALA A 13 -10.90 -15.43 9.22
C ALA A 13 -12.23 -16.17 8.93
N HIS A 14 -13.29 -15.77 9.63
CA HIS A 14 -14.62 -16.33 9.44
C HIS A 14 -15.22 -15.75 8.15
N VAL A 15 -15.37 -16.59 7.12
CA VAL A 15 -16.09 -16.26 5.88
C VAL A 15 -17.53 -16.74 6.05
N THR A 16 -18.49 -15.83 5.98
CA THR A 16 -19.91 -16.15 6.09
C THR A 16 -20.54 -16.13 4.70
N MET A 17 -21.09 -17.27 4.26
CA MET A 17 -21.93 -17.34 3.06
C MET A 17 -23.36 -16.92 3.41
N VAL A 18 -23.90 -15.92 2.70
CA VAL A 18 -25.27 -15.44 2.92
C VAL A 18 -26.09 -15.59 1.63
N PRO A 19 -27.28 -16.23 1.66
CA PRO A 19 -28.15 -16.31 0.51
C PRO A 19 -28.78 -14.96 0.18
N LEU A 20 -28.80 -14.60 -1.11
CA LEU A 20 -29.37 -13.35 -1.61
C LEU A 20 -30.91 -13.40 -1.48
N LYS A 21 -31.47 -12.89 -0.39
CA LYS A 21 -32.93 -12.72 -0.23
C LYS A 21 -33.38 -11.29 0.07
N ALA A 22 -32.50 -10.30 -0.03
CA ALA A 22 -32.87 -8.89 0.18
C ALA A 22 -32.13 -7.94 -0.78
N ALA A 23 -32.34 -8.11 -2.08
CA ALA A 23 -32.13 -7.05 -3.07
C ALA A 23 -33.07 -7.34 -4.25
N VAL A 24 -34.26 -6.73 -4.21
CA VAL A 24 -35.34 -6.98 -5.18
C VAL A 24 -35.10 -6.10 -6.41
N ASN A 25 -34.72 -6.75 -7.52
CA ASN A 25 -35.21 -6.59 -8.92
C ASN A 25 -34.09 -6.68 -9.97
N SER A 26 -33.85 -7.88 -10.50
CA SER A 26 -34.05 -8.17 -11.94
C SER A 26 -33.82 -9.66 -12.22
N MET A 27 -34.62 -10.19 -13.12
CA MET A 27 -34.74 -11.59 -13.53
C MET A 27 -33.46 -12.18 -14.17
N ALA A 28 -33.06 -13.37 -13.71
CA ALA A 28 -32.74 -14.58 -14.50
C ALA A 28 -31.82 -15.48 -13.64
N GLY A 29 -32.16 -16.77 -13.58
CA GLY A 29 -31.54 -17.72 -12.66
C GLY A 29 -30.04 -17.88 -12.85
N ASN A 30 -29.29 -17.47 -11.84
CA ASN A 30 -28.00 -18.04 -11.48
C ASN A 30 -27.81 -17.83 -9.98
N THR A 31 -27.71 -18.91 -9.19
CA THR A 31 -27.42 -18.83 -7.75
C THR A 31 -25.94 -18.52 -7.56
N ASP A 32 -25.56 -17.27 -7.76
CA ASP A 32 -24.21 -16.79 -7.50
C ASP A 32 -24.06 -16.48 -6.00
N PHE A 33 -23.14 -17.16 -5.35
CA PHE A 33 -22.74 -16.89 -3.97
C PHE A 33 -21.79 -15.68 -3.95
N ILE A 34 -22.12 -14.66 -3.16
CA ILE A 34 -21.23 -13.52 -2.93
C ILE A 34 -20.43 -13.78 -1.66
N MET A 35 -19.10 -13.89 -1.80
CA MET A 35 -18.19 -13.92 -0.66
C MET A 35 -18.10 -12.52 -0.08
N LEU A 36 -18.32 -12.35 1.22
CA LEU A 36 -18.24 -11.05 1.91
C LEU A 36 -16.98 -11.01 2.79
N ASN A 37 -16.35 -9.83 2.94
CA ASN A 37 -15.32 -9.62 3.95
C ASN A 37 -15.94 -9.46 5.36
N SER A 38 -15.11 -9.30 6.40
CA SER A 38 -15.55 -9.11 7.79
C SER A 38 -16.46 -7.88 8.01
N ASN A 39 -16.51 -6.98 7.03
CA ASN A 39 -17.32 -5.76 7.06
C ASN A 39 -18.58 -5.88 6.17
N GLY A 40 -18.88 -7.07 5.65
CA GLY A 40 -20.09 -7.31 4.84
C GLY A 40 -20.01 -6.79 3.40
N ILE A 41 -18.82 -6.45 2.91
CA ILE A 41 -18.63 -5.96 1.53
C ILE A 41 -18.35 -7.15 0.59
N PRO A 42 -19.00 -7.22 -0.59
CA PRO A 42 -18.67 -8.20 -1.63
C PRO A 42 -17.19 -8.20 -1.97
N LEU A 43 -16.55 -9.37 -1.93
CA LEU A 43 -15.13 -9.55 -2.27
C LEU A 43 -14.84 -9.12 -3.71
N GLN A 44 -15.79 -9.28 -4.64
CA GLN A 44 -15.67 -8.78 -6.01
C GLN A 44 -15.68 -7.25 -6.07
N GLU A 45 -16.43 -6.58 -5.19
CA GLU A 45 -16.47 -5.12 -5.10
C GLU A 45 -15.21 -4.59 -4.41
N ALA A 46 -14.79 -5.23 -3.31
CA ALA A 46 -13.50 -4.99 -2.67
C ALA A 46 -12.32 -5.24 -3.63
N MET A 47 -12.42 -6.24 -4.52
CA MET A 47 -11.45 -6.50 -5.59
C MET A 47 -11.58 -5.55 -6.78
N SER A 48 -12.77 -5.01 -7.08
CA SER A 48 -12.99 -4.03 -8.15
C SER A 48 -12.42 -2.65 -7.80
N VAL A 49 -12.27 -2.32 -6.51
CA VAL A 49 -11.47 -1.16 -6.07
C VAL A 49 -10.03 -1.24 -6.60
N PHE A 50 -9.51 -2.44 -6.87
CA PHE A 50 -8.16 -2.65 -7.40
C PHE A 50 -8.09 -2.67 -8.93
N SER A 51 -9.22 -2.62 -9.66
CA SER A 51 -9.19 -2.71 -11.11
C SER A 51 -10.30 -1.88 -11.78
N ALA A 52 -10.02 -0.58 -11.97
CA ALA A 52 -10.53 0.20 -13.10
C ALA A 52 -9.90 1.61 -13.16
N GLY A 53 -9.20 1.91 -14.26
CA GLY A 53 -8.95 3.28 -14.72
C GLY A 53 -7.51 3.76 -14.56
N ALA A 54 -6.97 4.37 -15.62
CA ALA A 54 -5.69 5.10 -15.63
C ALA A 54 -5.44 5.83 -14.30
N SER A 55 -4.22 5.74 -13.75
CA SER A 55 -3.96 6.25 -12.40
C SER A 55 -4.51 7.65 -12.23
N ARG A 56 -5.30 7.81 -11.15
CA ARG A 56 -5.78 9.11 -10.69
C ARG A 56 -4.63 10.08 -10.37
N ILE A 57 -3.41 9.56 -10.24
CA ILE A 57 -2.20 10.27 -9.85
C ILE A 57 -1.15 10.07 -10.95
N SER A 58 -1.10 11.01 -11.90
CA SER A 58 -0.27 10.89 -13.12
C SER A 58 1.22 10.79 -12.82
N TRP A 59 1.70 11.49 -11.79
CA TRP A 59 3.11 11.46 -11.39
C TRP A 59 3.53 10.08 -10.90
N LEU A 60 2.64 9.37 -10.20
CA LEU A 60 2.94 8.05 -9.64
C LEU A 60 3.17 7.03 -10.75
N ASP A 61 2.33 7.04 -11.78
CA ASP A 61 2.50 6.17 -12.95
C ASP A 61 3.79 6.49 -13.72
N GLN A 62 4.19 7.76 -13.79
CA GLN A 62 5.44 8.14 -14.43
C GLN A 62 6.65 7.59 -13.66
N GLN A 63 6.66 7.71 -12.34
CA GLN A 63 7.73 7.17 -11.50
C GLN A 63 7.75 5.63 -11.55
N ALA A 64 6.58 4.99 -11.49
CA ALA A 64 6.45 3.54 -11.61
C ALA A 64 7.06 3.00 -12.93
N ARG A 65 6.87 3.70 -14.05
CA ARG A 65 7.48 3.32 -15.33
C ARG A 65 9.00 3.41 -15.27
N LYS A 66 9.56 4.42 -14.62
CA LYS A 66 11.02 4.55 -14.45
C LYS A 66 11.59 3.38 -13.65
N VAL A 67 11.00 3.09 -12.49
CA VAL A 67 11.42 1.98 -11.63
C VAL A 67 11.30 0.64 -12.35
N ARG A 68 10.20 0.41 -13.09
CA ARG A 68 10.01 -0.83 -13.88
C ARG A 68 11.03 -0.97 -15.02
N SER A 69 11.60 0.13 -15.51
CA SER A 69 12.57 0.12 -16.61
C SER A 69 14.03 -0.01 -16.16
N LEU A 70 14.28 -0.13 -14.85
CA LEU A 70 15.63 -0.33 -14.34
C LEU A 70 16.21 -1.64 -14.91
N GLN A 71 17.41 -1.54 -15.44
CA GLN A 71 18.17 -2.70 -15.91
C GLN A 71 19.03 -3.23 -14.77
N HIS A 72 19.57 -4.44 -14.92
CA HIS A 72 20.61 -4.90 -14.01
C HIS A 72 21.78 -3.91 -14.01
N ASP A 73 22.40 -3.71 -12.85
CA ASP A 73 23.48 -2.74 -12.61
C ASP A 73 23.04 -1.28 -12.82
N TRP A 74 21.77 -0.95 -12.53
CA TRP A 74 21.26 0.42 -12.67
C TRP A 74 21.92 1.43 -11.71
N ASP A 75 22.51 0.94 -10.62
CA ASP A 75 23.23 1.73 -9.63
C ASP A 75 24.75 1.77 -9.84
N GLY A 76 25.28 0.98 -10.77
CA GLY A 76 26.73 0.81 -11.01
C GLY A 76 27.46 -0.08 -9.99
N TYR A 77 26.72 -0.75 -9.12
CA TYR A 77 27.24 -1.66 -8.09
C TYR A 77 26.63 -3.07 -8.16
N GLY A 78 25.98 -3.40 -9.29
CA GLY A 78 25.41 -4.71 -9.56
C GLY A 78 24.00 -4.92 -9.01
N ALA A 79 23.25 -3.85 -8.69
CA ALA A 79 21.88 -4.01 -8.23
C ALA A 79 21.00 -4.68 -9.28
N ASP A 80 20.14 -5.59 -8.83
CA ASP A 80 19.13 -6.19 -9.68
C ASP A 80 17.96 -5.24 -9.94
N PRO A 81 17.20 -5.44 -11.03
CA PRO A 81 15.93 -4.76 -11.23
C PRO A 81 14.96 -5.05 -10.08
N ILE A 82 14.18 -4.04 -9.68
CA ILE A 82 13.15 -4.19 -8.65
C ILE A 82 12.11 -5.23 -9.07
N ASP A 83 11.80 -6.17 -8.17
CA ASP A 83 10.76 -7.17 -8.39
C ASP A 83 9.39 -6.49 -8.61
N ALA A 84 8.69 -6.93 -9.66
CA ALA A 84 7.42 -6.32 -10.06
C ALA A 84 6.35 -6.40 -8.95
N ASN A 85 6.37 -7.44 -8.11
CA ASN A 85 5.42 -7.58 -7.01
C ASN A 85 5.70 -6.61 -5.86
N VAL A 86 6.97 -6.25 -5.61
CA VAL A 86 7.34 -5.22 -4.62
C VAL A 86 6.84 -3.86 -5.10
N LEU A 87 7.10 -3.54 -6.37
CA LEU A 87 6.62 -2.29 -6.97
C LEU A 87 5.09 -2.21 -6.97
N GLU A 88 4.37 -3.25 -7.41
CA GLU A 88 2.90 -3.23 -7.39
C GLU A 88 2.33 -3.16 -5.96
N PHE A 89 3.01 -3.74 -4.97
CA PHE A 89 2.62 -3.64 -3.57
C PHE A 89 2.70 -2.19 -3.07
N VAL A 90 3.83 -1.50 -3.32
CA VAL A 90 3.98 -0.07 -3.02
C VAL A 90 2.90 0.75 -3.73
N LEU A 91 2.70 0.53 -5.03
CA LEU A 91 1.71 1.27 -5.80
C LEU A 91 0.29 1.05 -5.27
N GLY A 92 -0.03 -0.16 -4.79
CA GLY A 92 -1.29 -0.47 -4.14
C GLY A 92 -1.51 0.37 -2.88
N ILE A 93 -0.49 0.47 -2.00
CA ILE A 93 -0.58 1.31 -0.79
C ILE A 93 -0.78 2.77 -1.19
N LEU A 94 0.04 3.29 -2.11
CA LEU A 94 0.03 4.69 -2.52
C LEU A 94 -1.28 5.11 -3.20
N ARG A 95 -1.82 4.28 -4.10
CA ARG A 95 -3.11 4.56 -4.78
C ARG A 95 -4.28 4.64 -3.80
N ASN A 96 -4.20 3.92 -2.68
CA ASN A 96 -5.22 3.97 -1.62
C ASN A 96 -4.99 5.10 -0.60
N ALA A 97 -3.72 5.45 -0.33
CA ALA A 97 -3.35 6.44 0.67
C ALA A 97 -3.43 7.89 0.14
N LEU A 98 -3.02 8.09 -1.11
CA LEU A 98 -2.81 9.43 -1.66
C LEU A 98 -4.12 10.04 -2.18
N PRO A 99 -4.39 11.32 -1.86
CA PRO A 99 -5.40 12.11 -2.55
C PRO A 99 -5.15 12.15 -4.07
N ARG A 100 -6.22 12.32 -4.85
CA ARG A 100 -6.15 12.43 -6.32
C ARG A 100 -5.18 13.53 -6.77
N ASP A 101 -5.28 14.68 -6.12
CA ASP A 101 -4.49 15.86 -6.42
C ASP A 101 -3.35 16.02 -5.41
N SER A 102 -2.75 14.90 -4.99
CA SER A 102 -1.66 14.93 -4.01
C SER A 102 -0.40 15.60 -4.56
N VAL A 103 0.34 16.27 -3.69
CA VAL A 103 1.66 16.81 -4.02
C VAL A 103 2.56 15.67 -4.52
N PRO A 104 3.24 15.82 -5.67
CA PRO A 104 4.15 14.80 -6.19
C PRO A 104 5.29 14.46 -5.23
N GLY A 105 5.56 13.17 -5.07
CA GLY A 105 6.73 12.66 -4.37
C GLY A 105 7.72 11.98 -5.32
N ASN A 106 8.67 11.26 -4.75
CA ASN A 106 9.60 10.40 -5.49
C ASN A 106 9.34 8.93 -5.15
N LEU A 107 9.57 8.04 -6.14
CA LEU A 107 9.79 6.62 -5.88
C LEU A 107 11.28 6.36 -6.06
N VAL A 108 11.94 5.92 -5.01
CA VAL A 108 13.37 5.66 -4.93
C VAL A 108 13.57 4.15 -4.82
N PRO A 109 14.15 3.49 -5.84
CA PRO A 109 14.54 2.09 -5.75
C PRO A 109 15.76 1.93 -4.81
N GLY A 110 15.75 0.90 -3.98
CA GLY A 110 16.92 0.46 -3.22
C GLY A 110 17.69 -0.63 -3.96
N ALA A 111 19.01 -0.64 -3.81
CA ALA A 111 19.88 -1.68 -4.40
C ALA A 111 19.60 -3.08 -3.81
N ASP A 112 18.95 -3.13 -2.65
CA ASP A 112 18.48 -4.33 -1.95
C ASP A 112 17.09 -4.81 -2.41
N GLY A 113 16.55 -4.26 -3.50
CA GLY A 113 15.23 -4.62 -4.02
C GLY A 113 14.06 -3.89 -3.35
N SER A 114 14.34 -3.03 -2.37
CA SER A 114 13.32 -2.20 -1.72
C SER A 114 12.84 -1.06 -2.63
N VAL A 115 11.69 -0.48 -2.28
CA VAL A 115 11.17 0.74 -2.91
C VAL A 115 10.67 1.68 -1.83
N GLN A 116 11.19 2.91 -1.84
CA GLN A 116 10.76 3.98 -0.97
C GLN A 116 9.94 5.01 -1.74
N ALA A 117 8.80 5.40 -1.19
CA ALA A 117 8.09 6.60 -1.60
C ALA A 117 8.38 7.73 -0.60
N GLU A 118 8.83 8.89 -1.07
CA GLU A 118 9.26 9.97 -0.18
C GLU A 118 8.79 11.36 -0.62
N TRP A 119 8.58 12.22 0.38
CA TRP A 119 8.24 13.64 0.24
C TRP A 119 9.07 14.46 1.19
N HIS A 120 9.61 15.56 0.67
CA HIS A 120 10.29 16.60 1.45
C HIS A 120 9.51 17.91 1.30
N LEU A 121 8.60 18.18 2.24
CA LEU A 121 7.83 19.41 2.30
C LEU A 121 8.48 20.38 3.28
N ARG A 122 8.10 21.66 3.21
CA ARG A 122 8.67 22.72 4.05
C ARG A 122 8.60 22.40 5.55
N ASN A 123 7.48 21.84 6.01
CA ASN A 123 7.20 21.64 7.44
C ASN A 123 7.24 20.17 7.87
N VAL A 124 7.42 19.24 6.92
CA VAL A 124 7.46 17.81 7.20
C VAL A 124 8.14 17.07 6.05
N SER A 125 9.04 16.15 6.38
CA SER A 125 9.45 15.09 5.47
C SER A 125 8.74 13.80 5.89
N LEU A 126 8.37 12.95 4.94
CA LEU A 126 7.77 11.66 5.25
C LEU A 126 8.11 10.63 4.17
N GLY A 127 8.20 9.38 4.58
CA GLY A 127 8.51 8.27 3.70
C GLY A 127 7.70 7.02 4.03
N LEU A 128 7.50 6.20 3.01
CA LEU A 128 6.98 4.83 3.07
C LEU A 128 8.02 3.94 2.40
N LEU A 129 8.64 3.04 3.15
CA LEU A 129 9.57 2.05 2.63
C LEU A 129 8.88 0.69 2.59
N VAL A 130 9.04 -0.01 1.47
CA VAL A 130 8.68 -1.41 1.34
C VAL A 130 9.93 -2.17 0.94
N GLU A 131 10.34 -3.10 1.80
CA GLU A 131 11.48 -3.98 1.57
C GLU A 131 11.15 -5.05 0.53
N GLU A 132 12.17 -5.75 0.03
CA GLU A 132 12.01 -6.85 -0.93
C GLU A 132 11.02 -7.93 -0.45
N ASP A 133 11.05 -8.24 0.85
CA ASP A 133 10.16 -9.22 1.50
C ASP A 133 8.75 -8.67 1.80
N LYS A 134 8.46 -7.43 1.37
CA LYS A 134 7.22 -6.67 1.58
C LYS A 134 6.96 -6.29 3.04
N THR A 135 7.98 -6.32 3.90
CA THR A 135 7.91 -5.59 5.16
C THR A 135 7.82 -4.10 4.88
N VAL A 136 7.08 -3.38 5.73
CA VAL A 136 6.74 -1.97 5.51
C VAL A 136 7.20 -1.16 6.70
N SER A 137 7.88 -0.04 6.44
CA SER A 137 8.08 1.01 7.44
C SER A 137 7.59 2.36 6.91
N ALA A 138 7.27 3.26 7.82
CA ALA A 138 6.89 4.61 7.48
C ALA A 138 7.46 5.56 8.52
N TRP A 139 8.04 6.64 8.04
CA TRP A 139 8.69 7.64 8.87
C TRP A 139 8.18 9.03 8.56
N SER A 140 8.28 9.94 9.53
CA SER A 140 8.18 11.36 9.30
C SER A 140 9.15 12.15 10.15
N TYR A 141 9.53 13.31 9.67
CA TYR A 141 10.42 14.25 10.33
C TYR A 141 9.86 15.67 10.26
N ASN A 142 9.67 16.29 11.41
CA ASN A 142 9.30 17.70 11.51
C ASN A 142 10.54 18.55 11.84
N PRO A 143 11.04 19.38 10.91
CA PRO A 143 12.25 20.17 11.13
C PRO A 143 12.08 21.29 12.16
N THR A 144 10.84 21.76 12.38
CA THR A 144 10.57 22.83 13.37
C THR A 144 10.67 22.29 14.80
N MET A 145 10.19 21.06 15.01
CA MET A 145 10.23 20.41 16.32
C MET A 145 11.47 19.53 16.52
N ALA A 146 12.24 19.27 15.44
CA ALA A 146 13.30 18.27 15.39
C ALA A 146 12.85 16.89 15.90
N VAL A 147 11.61 16.50 15.58
CA VAL A 147 11.02 15.22 15.98
C VAL A 147 10.92 14.32 14.77
N GLU A 148 11.44 13.10 14.93
CA GLU A 148 11.27 11.99 14.01
C GLU A 148 10.33 10.95 14.62
N THR A 149 9.55 10.28 13.79
CA THR A 149 8.70 9.16 14.22
C THR A 149 8.71 8.12 13.12
N GLU A 150 8.96 6.87 13.51
CA GLU A 150 8.95 5.72 12.63
C GLU A 150 7.98 4.65 13.14
N LYS A 151 7.34 3.95 12.20
CA LYS A 151 6.39 2.86 12.44
C LYS A 151 6.67 1.71 11.48
N PHE A 152 6.28 0.50 11.87
CA PHE A 152 6.55 -0.74 11.15
C PHE A 152 5.26 -1.56 10.93
N GLY A 153 5.26 -2.40 9.90
CA GLY A 153 4.17 -3.30 9.56
C GLY A 153 2.85 -2.57 9.30
N MET A 154 1.75 -3.08 9.85
CA MET A 154 0.42 -2.50 9.65
C MET A 154 0.26 -1.11 10.29
N GLU A 155 1.01 -0.82 11.35
CA GLU A 155 1.05 0.52 11.94
C GLU A 155 1.70 1.52 10.98
N ALA A 156 2.72 1.12 10.22
CA ALA A 156 3.37 1.96 9.22
C ALA A 156 2.36 2.42 8.15
N ILE A 157 1.56 1.49 7.62
CA ILE A 157 0.55 1.80 6.60
C ILE A 157 -0.48 2.78 7.16
N SER A 158 -1.02 2.50 8.34
CA SER A 158 -2.03 3.35 8.98
C SER A 158 -1.48 4.75 9.29
N TYR A 159 -0.24 4.81 9.77
CA TYR A 159 0.48 6.04 10.06
C TYR A 159 0.71 6.86 8.80
N PHE A 160 1.27 6.24 7.75
CA PHE A 160 1.49 6.87 6.45
C PHE A 160 0.18 7.40 5.84
N MET A 161 -0.91 6.62 5.86
CA MET A 161 -2.20 7.07 5.35
C MET A 161 -2.73 8.31 6.08
N SER A 162 -2.50 8.39 7.40
CA SER A 162 -2.88 9.56 8.20
C SER A 162 -2.05 10.79 7.81
N LEU A 163 -0.73 10.62 7.65
CA LEU A 163 0.18 11.68 7.19
C LEU A 163 -0.16 12.13 5.77
N ALA A 164 -0.36 11.21 4.83
CA ALA A 164 -0.67 11.52 3.45
C ALA A 164 -1.96 12.35 3.32
N LYS A 165 -3.00 12.02 4.08
CA LYS A 165 -4.26 12.78 4.11
C LYS A 165 -4.08 14.21 4.62
N THR A 166 -3.18 14.44 5.56
CA THR A 166 -3.00 15.74 6.23
C THR A 166 -1.96 16.61 5.57
N ALA A 167 -0.86 16.02 5.11
CA ALA A 167 0.31 16.74 4.59
C ALA A 167 0.32 16.82 3.05
N LEU A 168 -0.33 15.89 2.34
CA LEU A 168 -0.27 15.80 0.88
C LEU A 168 -1.57 16.18 0.19
N ALA A 169 -2.68 16.36 0.92
CA ALA A 169 -3.86 17.00 0.38
C ALA A 169 -3.55 18.48 0.09
N ASN A 170 -3.90 18.96 -1.11
CA ASN A 170 -3.63 20.33 -1.60
C ASN A 170 -3.54 21.37 -0.49
N VAL A 171 -2.32 21.87 -0.30
CA VAL A 171 -2.00 23.10 0.46
C VAL A 171 -2.37 24.31 -0.39
#